data_AF-A0A9W6K8D0-F1
#
_entry.id   AF-A0A9W6K8D0-F1
#
_cell.length_a   1.000
_cell.length_b   1.000
_cell.length_c   1.000
_cell.angle_alpha   90.00
_cell.angle_beta   90.00
_cell.angle_gamma   90.00
#
_symmetry.space_group_name_H-M   'P 1'
#
loop_
_entity.id
_entity.type
_entity.pdbx_description
1 polymer ?
#
loop_
_entity_poly.entity_id
_entity_poly.type
_entity_poly.pdbx_seq_one_letter_code
_entity_poly.pdbx_strand_id
1 'polypeptide(L)'
;MSPLARTFWLGAGLIVLSNALALGGVVYNRSGEPDSLLRLSERELSMAYGVVVEGSEYAGQVLELDYRVAKGWVNVQKLRSLGFAAQDSSTTFRRDRVQREGLVVLELNGVQYQAELAAAEADLKQTLDTFAAAPQSAEARQKMEMAQYELDRLRASSTRLYVVDAGLDGDTLRERYPDRTRYSVVRANLRMGVQWKPAASAEDDYLLYADLPNLSVPGQWRTVFSAWQPYDRSAEERSKVSVELAFGKRLEPWITSAQKVELP
;
A
#
# COMPACT_ATOMS: atom_id res chain seq x y z
N MET A 1 20.25 -24.66 44.65
CA MET A 1 19.77 -23.37 44.11
C MET A 1 18.58 -22.91 44.94
N SER A 2 18.61 -21.68 45.47
CA SER A 2 17.47 -21.11 46.17
C SER A 2 16.27 -20.98 45.22
N PRO A 3 15.03 -21.02 45.72
CA PRO A 3 13.83 -20.83 44.90
C PRO A 3 13.87 -19.50 44.11
N LEU A 4 14.46 -18.45 44.69
CA LEU A 4 14.69 -17.15 44.04
C LEU A 4 15.67 -17.23 42.86
N ALA A 5 16.74 -18.03 42.97
CA ALA A 5 17.67 -18.21 41.86
C ALA A 5 17.01 -18.96 40.69
N ARG A 6 16.13 -19.93 40.98
CA ARG A 6 15.40 -20.67 39.94
C ARG A 6 14.41 -19.79 39.19
N THR A 7 13.62 -18.97 39.90
CA THR A 7 12.68 -18.05 39.24
C THR A 7 13.38 -16.98 38.43
N PHE A 8 14.52 -16.46 38.91
CA PHE A 8 15.36 -15.54 38.14
C PHE A 8 15.84 -16.16 36.81
N TRP A 9 16.42 -17.36 36.85
CA TRP A 9 16.92 -18.01 35.63
C TRP A 9 15.81 -18.42 34.67
N LEU A 10 14.63 -18.81 35.18
CA LEU A 10 13.46 -19.06 34.33
C LEU A 10 12.98 -17.78 33.64
N GLY A 11 12.90 -16.67 34.37
CA GLY A 11 12.52 -15.37 33.80
C GLY A 11 13.53 -14.88 32.76
N ALA A 12 14.83 -14.91 33.09
CA ALA A 12 15.89 -14.55 32.16
C ALA A 12 15.89 -15.45 30.90
N GLY A 13 15.73 -16.77 31.09
CA GLY A 13 15.65 -17.74 30.00
C GLY A 13 14.46 -17.47 29.08
N LEU A 14 13.29 -17.13 29.63
CA LEU A 14 12.11 -16.77 28.84
C LEU A 14 12.35 -15.51 27.99
N ILE A 15 13.00 -14.48 28.56
CA ILE A 15 13.33 -13.25 27.85
C ILE A 15 14.32 -13.54 26.70
N VAL A 16 15.38 -14.32 26.95
CA VAL A 16 16.36 -14.66 25.91
C VAL A 16 15.68 -15.46 24.79
N LEU A 17 14.85 -16.44 25.14
CA LEU A 17 14.16 -17.28 24.16
C LEU A 17 13.18 -16.47 23.30
N SER A 18 12.38 -15.57 23.90
CA SER A 18 11.44 -14.75 23.15
C SER A 18 12.14 -13.81 22.17
N ASN A 19 13.24 -13.20 22.58
CA ASN A 19 14.06 -12.36 21.70
C ASN A 19 14.74 -13.18 20.59
N ALA A 20 15.25 -14.37 20.91
CA ALA A 20 15.85 -15.25 19.93
C ALA A 20 14.84 -15.68 18.85
N LEU A 21 13.59 -16.00 19.24
CA LEU A 21 12.52 -16.32 18.31
C LEU A 21 12.13 -15.13 17.43
N ALA A 22 12.00 -13.93 18.01
CA ALA A 22 11.68 -12.71 17.27
C ALA A 22 12.77 -12.37 16.23
N LEU A 23 14.04 -12.35 16.66
CA LEU A 23 15.18 -12.07 15.78
C LEU A 23 15.39 -13.17 14.74
N GLY A 24 15.20 -14.43 15.13
CA GLY A 24 15.25 -15.57 14.23
C GLY A 24 14.21 -15.45 13.11
N GLY A 25 13.02 -14.95 13.41
CA GLY A 25 11.99 -14.66 12.42
C GLY A 25 12.42 -13.59 11.41
N VAL A 26 13.12 -12.54 11.84
CA VAL A 26 13.66 -11.49 10.97
C VAL A 26 14.77 -12.05 10.08
N VAL A 27 15.72 -12.80 10.66
CA VAL A 27 16.80 -13.45 9.92
C VAL A 27 16.22 -14.40 8.88
N TYR A 28 15.20 -15.19 9.23
CA TYR A 28 14.52 -16.08 8.30
C TYR A 28 13.83 -15.32 7.17
N ASN A 29 13.08 -14.25 7.47
CA ASN A 29 12.42 -13.43 6.45
C ASN A 29 13.42 -12.88 5.42
N ARG A 30 14.58 -12.40 5.91
CA ARG A 30 15.64 -11.79 5.10
C ARG A 30 16.66 -12.80 4.55
N SER A 31 16.45 -14.10 4.78
CA SER A 31 17.41 -15.14 4.36
C SER A 31 17.24 -15.49 2.88
N GLY A 32 18.36 -15.64 2.18
CA GLY A 32 18.38 -16.00 0.77
C GLY A 32 17.91 -14.86 -0.14
N GLU A 33 17.40 -15.21 -1.31
CA GLU A 33 16.84 -14.24 -2.24
C GLU A 33 15.44 -13.79 -1.78
N PRO A 34 15.16 -12.47 -1.80
CA PRO A 34 13.81 -11.95 -1.59
C PRO A 34 12.80 -12.57 -2.57
N ASP A 35 11.56 -12.71 -2.12
CA ASP A 35 10.44 -13.06 -2.97
C ASP A 35 10.21 -12.00 -4.07
N SER A 36 10.33 -10.72 -3.74
CA SER A 36 10.27 -9.62 -4.72
C SER A 36 10.99 -8.37 -4.25
N LEU A 37 11.30 -7.50 -5.21
CA LEU A 37 11.99 -6.23 -5.01
C LEU A 37 11.25 -5.13 -5.76
N LEU A 38 10.79 -4.09 -5.05
CA LEU A 38 10.16 -2.92 -5.64
C LEU A 38 10.99 -1.68 -5.39
N ARG A 39 11.09 -0.82 -6.39
CA ARG A 39 11.67 0.52 -6.26
C ARG A 39 10.56 1.56 -6.18
N LEU A 40 10.32 2.04 -4.97
CA LEU A 40 9.27 2.98 -4.63
C LEU A 40 9.82 4.42 -4.58
N SER A 41 8.94 5.38 -4.82
CA SER A 41 9.20 6.79 -4.56
C SER A 41 8.32 7.31 -3.42
N GLU A 42 8.38 8.61 -3.16
CA GLU A 42 7.50 9.31 -2.22
C GLU A 42 5.99 9.18 -2.52
N ARG A 43 5.65 8.73 -3.74
CA ARG A 43 4.27 8.52 -4.21
C ARG A 43 3.63 7.26 -3.64
N GLU A 44 4.45 6.30 -3.23
CA GLU A 44 4.01 4.99 -2.74
C GLU A 44 4.23 4.83 -1.23
N LEU A 45 4.67 5.89 -0.53
CA LEU A 45 5.07 5.85 0.88
C LEU A 45 4.59 7.07 1.64
N SER A 46 4.04 6.86 2.83
CA SER A 46 3.64 7.91 3.78
C SER A 46 4.14 7.61 5.20
N MET A 47 4.15 8.62 6.07
CA MET A 47 4.45 8.42 7.50
C MET A 47 3.23 7.84 8.21
N ALA A 48 3.44 6.78 8.99
CA ALA A 48 2.36 6.12 9.73
C ALA A 48 1.76 7.08 10.78
N TYR A 49 0.45 7.31 10.69
CA TYR A 49 -0.26 8.33 11.46
C TYR A 49 -0.27 8.06 12.98
N GLY A 50 -0.38 6.79 13.39
CA GLY A 50 -0.64 6.40 14.79
C GLY A 50 0.59 6.19 15.68
N VAL A 51 1.81 6.24 15.13
CA VAL A 51 3.04 5.90 15.86
C VAL A 51 3.70 7.14 16.51
N VAL A 52 3.21 8.35 16.21
CA VAL A 52 3.86 9.63 16.56
C VAL A 52 3.22 10.32 17.78
N VAL A 53 2.49 9.59 18.64
CA VAL A 53 1.82 10.19 19.83
C VAL A 53 2.78 10.57 20.97
N GLU A 54 4.07 10.20 20.91
CA GLU A 54 5.05 10.68 21.90
C GLU A 54 6.23 11.36 21.23
N GLY A 55 6.31 12.69 21.41
CA GLY A 55 7.35 13.58 20.90
C GLY A 55 8.74 13.31 21.47
N SER A 56 9.25 12.11 21.21
CA SER A 56 10.64 11.77 21.43
C SER A 56 11.36 11.73 20.09
N GLU A 57 12.53 12.35 20.05
CA GLU A 57 13.52 12.27 18.96
C GLU A 57 13.99 10.80 18.70
N TYR A 58 13.42 9.84 19.43
CA TYR A 58 13.72 8.41 19.46
C TYR A 58 12.54 7.52 19.04
N ALA A 59 11.35 8.07 18.79
CA ALA A 59 10.23 7.30 18.24
C ALA A 59 10.64 6.78 16.86
N GLY A 60 10.62 5.46 16.66
CA GLY A 60 11.01 4.87 15.40
C GLY A 60 10.17 5.44 14.26
N GLN A 61 10.80 5.93 13.20
CA GLN A 61 10.10 6.28 11.98
C GLN A 61 9.48 5.01 11.38
N VAL A 62 8.19 5.09 11.11
CA VAL A 62 7.40 4.00 10.53
C VAL A 62 6.70 4.56 9.31
N LEU A 63 6.83 3.85 8.19
CA LEU A 63 6.18 4.18 6.94
C LEU A 63 5.01 3.24 6.68
N GLU A 64 4.05 3.73 5.92
CA GLU A 64 2.94 2.97 5.34
C GLU A 64 3.07 2.97 3.81
N LEU A 65 2.55 1.92 3.18
CA LEU A 65 2.47 1.84 1.73
C LEU A 65 1.20 2.55 1.24
N ASP A 66 1.37 3.58 0.44
CA ASP A 66 0.26 4.26 -0.23
C ASP A 66 -0.12 3.45 -1.47
N TYR A 67 -1.30 2.84 -1.47
CA TYR A 67 -1.78 2.00 -2.56
C TYR A 67 -3.25 2.30 -2.93
N ARG A 68 -3.67 1.81 -4.09
CA ARG A 68 -5.09 1.80 -4.51
C ARG A 68 -5.53 0.39 -4.88
N VAL A 69 -6.81 0.06 -4.73
CA VAL A 69 -7.34 -1.22 -5.22
C VAL A 69 -7.73 -1.06 -6.68
N ALA A 70 -7.22 -1.93 -7.55
CA ALA A 70 -7.56 -1.92 -8.96
C ALA A 70 -9.05 -2.24 -9.17
N LYS A 71 -9.65 -1.65 -10.21
CA LYS A 71 -11.07 -1.83 -10.51
C LYS A 71 -11.29 -3.17 -11.21
N GLY A 72 -12.47 -3.77 -11.02
CA GLY A 72 -12.97 -4.88 -11.85
C GLY A 72 -12.58 -6.30 -11.42
N TRP A 73 -11.75 -6.49 -10.39
CA TRP A 73 -11.39 -7.84 -9.91
C TRP A 73 -12.05 -8.23 -8.57
N VAL A 74 -12.50 -7.24 -7.79
CA VAL A 74 -13.23 -7.47 -6.53
C VAL A 74 -14.68 -7.75 -6.85
N ASN A 75 -15.11 -9.00 -6.64
CA ASN A 75 -16.47 -9.46 -6.82
C ASN A 75 -16.86 -10.48 -5.73
N VAL A 76 -18.13 -10.89 -5.71
CA VAL A 76 -18.65 -11.85 -4.72
C VAL A 76 -17.86 -13.15 -4.69
N GLN A 77 -17.55 -13.71 -5.86
CA GLN A 77 -16.80 -14.98 -5.97
C GLN A 77 -15.40 -14.84 -5.35
N LYS A 78 -14.70 -13.74 -5.66
CA LYS A 78 -13.39 -13.44 -5.08
C LYS A 78 -13.47 -13.29 -3.57
N LEU A 79 -14.42 -12.52 -3.04
CA LEU A 79 -14.60 -12.35 -1.60
C LEU A 79 -14.91 -13.68 -0.88
N ARG A 80 -15.77 -14.53 -1.46
CA ARG A 80 -16.05 -15.87 -0.93
C ARG A 80 -14.78 -16.74 -0.91
N SER A 81 -13.96 -16.67 -1.96
CA SER A 81 -12.68 -17.40 -2.01
C SER A 81 -11.67 -16.95 -0.93
N LEU A 82 -11.82 -15.72 -0.43
CA LEU A 82 -11.04 -15.16 0.69
C LEU A 82 -11.68 -15.46 2.06
N GLY A 83 -12.79 -16.21 2.10
CA GLY A 83 -13.49 -16.60 3.32
C GLY A 83 -14.48 -15.56 3.86
N PHE A 84 -14.85 -14.55 3.07
CA PHE A 84 -15.91 -13.62 3.44
C PHE A 84 -17.30 -14.17 3.12
N ALA A 85 -18.28 -13.85 3.96
CA ALA A 85 -19.68 -14.19 3.75
C ALA A 85 -20.38 -13.17 2.83
N ALA A 86 -19.82 -12.92 1.64
CA ALA A 86 -20.41 -12.03 0.65
C ALA A 86 -21.70 -12.64 0.06
N GLN A 87 -22.78 -11.87 0.04
CA GLN A 87 -24.10 -12.29 -0.45
C GLN A 87 -24.40 -11.65 -1.80
N ASP A 88 -25.29 -12.26 -2.60
CA ASP A 88 -25.62 -11.73 -3.92
C ASP A 88 -26.55 -10.49 -3.82
N SER A 89 -27.17 -10.24 -2.65
CA SER A 89 -27.92 -9.00 -2.38
C SER A 89 -27.26 -8.18 -1.26
N SER A 90 -26.61 -7.07 -1.62
CA SER A 90 -25.95 -6.16 -0.69
C SER A 90 -26.94 -5.18 -0.04
N THR A 91 -27.94 -5.71 0.67
CA THR A 91 -28.96 -4.87 1.34
C THR A 91 -28.50 -4.31 2.69
N THR A 92 -27.28 -4.58 3.14
CA THR A 92 -26.80 -4.11 4.45
C THR A 92 -25.46 -3.37 4.33
N PHE A 93 -25.48 -2.07 4.64
CA PHE A 93 -24.32 -1.16 4.75
C PHE A 93 -23.34 -1.52 5.89
N ARG A 94 -23.31 -2.76 6.37
CA ARG A 94 -22.32 -3.15 7.37
C ARG A 94 -21.00 -3.41 6.65
N ARG A 95 -20.01 -2.53 6.89
CA ARG A 95 -18.61 -2.95 6.83
C ARG A 95 -18.53 -4.20 7.69
N ASP A 96 -18.15 -5.31 7.09
CA ASP A 96 -17.88 -6.49 7.88
C ASP A 96 -16.69 -6.13 8.77
N ARG A 97 -16.91 -6.17 10.08
CA ARG A 97 -15.84 -5.93 11.05
C ARG A 97 -14.93 -7.14 11.17
N VAL A 98 -15.29 -8.26 10.54
CA VAL A 98 -14.45 -9.46 10.47
C VAL A 98 -13.26 -9.16 9.57
N GLN A 99 -12.10 -9.08 10.23
CA GLN A 99 -10.81 -9.07 9.58
C GLN A 99 -10.41 -10.50 9.25
N ARG A 100 -9.88 -10.70 8.03
CA ARG A 100 -9.33 -11.99 7.58
C ARG A 100 -7.87 -11.79 7.25
N GLU A 101 -7.00 -12.67 7.70
CA GLU A 101 -5.64 -12.71 7.19
C GLU A 101 -5.64 -13.28 5.77
N GLY A 102 -4.86 -12.67 4.88
CA GLY A 102 -4.71 -13.13 3.51
C GLY A 102 -3.46 -12.55 2.85
N LEU A 103 -3.32 -12.83 1.57
CA LEU A 103 -2.26 -12.31 0.73
C LEU A 103 -2.86 -11.41 -0.34
N VAL A 104 -2.15 -10.33 -0.67
CA VAL A 104 -2.48 -9.46 -1.80
C VAL A 104 -1.32 -9.39 -2.76
N VAL A 105 -1.63 -9.08 -4.02
CA VAL A 105 -0.64 -8.82 -5.06
C VAL A 105 -0.60 -7.33 -5.30
N LEU A 106 0.54 -6.72 -4.99
CA LEU A 106 0.86 -5.34 -5.33
C LEU A 106 1.49 -5.31 -6.73
N GLU A 107 0.99 -4.42 -7.58
CA GLU A 107 1.53 -4.11 -8.90
C GLU A 107 2.03 -2.68 -8.91
N LEU A 108 3.32 -2.49 -9.21
CA LEU A 108 3.90 -1.16 -9.36
C LEU A 108 3.87 -0.71 -10.82
N ASN A 109 3.28 0.47 -11.08
CA ASN A 109 3.29 1.13 -12.38
C ASN A 109 2.74 0.26 -13.52
N GLY A 110 1.77 -0.59 -13.21
CA GLY A 110 1.21 -1.56 -14.16
C GLY A 110 -0.04 -1.08 -14.88
N VAL A 111 -0.82 -2.03 -15.39
CA VAL A 111 -1.86 -1.79 -16.41
C VAL A 111 -2.91 -0.79 -15.93
N GLN A 112 -3.36 -0.91 -14.68
CA GLN A 112 -4.38 -0.02 -14.13
C GLN A 112 -3.90 1.45 -14.07
N TYR A 113 -2.66 1.68 -13.63
CA TYR A 113 -2.08 3.02 -13.58
C TYR A 113 -1.88 3.59 -15.00
N GLN A 114 -1.35 2.78 -15.92
CA GLN A 114 -1.14 3.19 -17.31
C GLN A 114 -2.45 3.54 -18.01
N ALA A 115 -3.52 2.79 -17.74
CA ALA A 115 -4.86 3.08 -18.26
C ALA A 115 -5.42 4.39 -17.71
N GLU A 116 -5.25 4.67 -16.41
CA GLU A 116 -5.66 5.94 -15.80
C GLU A 116 -4.88 7.13 -16.36
N LEU A 117 -3.57 6.96 -16.59
CA LEU A 117 -2.73 7.98 -17.22
C LEU A 117 -3.18 8.27 -18.66
N ALA A 118 -3.37 7.24 -19.48
CA ALA A 118 -3.82 7.39 -20.86
C ALA A 118 -5.22 8.03 -20.95
N ALA A 119 -6.13 7.70 -20.03
CA ALA A 119 -7.46 8.31 -19.96
C ALA A 119 -7.37 9.81 -19.61
N ALA A 120 -6.51 10.19 -18.67
CA ALA A 120 -6.30 11.60 -18.30
C ALA A 120 -5.64 12.41 -19.44
N GLU A 121 -4.70 11.81 -20.17
CA GLU A 121 -4.09 12.42 -21.35
C GLU A 121 -5.12 12.65 -22.48
N ALA A 122 -6.00 11.67 -22.71
CA ALA A 122 -7.08 11.80 -23.69
C ALA A 122 -8.10 12.88 -23.30
N ASP A 123 -8.47 12.96 -22.02
CA ASP A 123 -9.39 13.97 -21.49
C ASP A 123 -8.81 15.39 -21.61
N LEU A 124 -7.53 15.57 -21.27
CA LEU A 124 -6.85 16.86 -21.46
C LEU A 124 -6.84 17.27 -22.95
N LYS A 125 -6.53 16.34 -23.85
CA LYS A 125 -6.56 16.62 -25.29
C LYS A 125 -7.96 17.07 -25.74
N GLN A 126 -9.01 16.36 -25.32
CA GLN A 126 -10.39 16.69 -25.68
C GLN A 126 -10.84 18.05 -25.13
N THR A 127 -10.47 18.36 -23.88
CA THR A 127 -10.83 19.64 -23.25
C THR A 127 -10.05 20.81 -23.85
N LEU A 128 -8.80 20.60 -24.28
CA LEU A 128 -8.03 21.58 -25.07
C LEU A 128 -8.71 21.89 -26.42
N ASP A 129 -9.14 20.87 -27.16
CA ASP A 129 -9.84 21.05 -28.44
C ASP A 129 -11.16 21.83 -28.23
N THR A 130 -11.90 21.51 -27.17
CA THR A 130 -13.14 22.20 -26.79
C THR A 130 -12.90 23.67 -26.43
N PHE A 131 -11.84 23.94 -25.66
CA PHE A 131 -11.46 25.31 -25.29
C PHE A 131 -10.99 26.11 -26.51
N ALA A 132 -10.22 25.49 -27.42
CA ALA A 132 -9.79 26.12 -28.67
C ALA A 132 -10.97 26.51 -29.57
N ALA A 133 -12.03 25.69 -29.61
CA ALA A 133 -13.26 25.99 -30.34
C ALA A 133 -14.11 27.10 -29.70
N ALA A 134 -14.01 27.32 -28.38
CA ALA A 134 -14.75 28.35 -27.66
C ALA A 134 -13.92 29.04 -26.55
N PRO A 135 -12.92 29.88 -26.90
CA PRO A 135 -11.96 30.41 -25.91
C PRO A 135 -12.57 31.35 -24.87
N GLN A 136 -13.75 31.91 -25.14
CA GLN A 136 -14.46 32.79 -24.20
C GLN A 136 -15.40 32.03 -23.25
N SER A 137 -15.56 30.71 -23.42
CA SER A 137 -16.39 29.91 -22.53
C SER A 137 -15.66 29.65 -21.21
N ALA A 138 -16.20 30.20 -20.12
CA ALA A 138 -15.68 29.94 -18.77
C ALA A 138 -15.74 28.46 -18.41
N GLU A 139 -16.79 27.74 -18.85
CA GLU A 139 -16.92 26.29 -18.61
C GLU A 139 -15.85 25.49 -19.35
N ALA A 140 -15.57 25.83 -20.62
CA ALA A 140 -14.54 25.13 -21.39
C ALA A 140 -13.15 25.36 -20.80
N ARG A 141 -12.87 26.59 -20.33
CA ARG A 141 -11.64 26.92 -19.61
C ARG A 141 -11.50 26.12 -18.33
N GLN A 142 -12.54 26.08 -17.50
CA GLN A 142 -12.53 25.35 -16.23
C GLN A 142 -12.29 23.86 -16.44
N LYS A 143 -12.96 23.23 -17.42
CA LYS A 143 -12.75 21.80 -17.73
C LYS A 143 -11.33 21.50 -18.16
N MET A 144 -10.73 22.34 -19.00
CA MET A 144 -9.34 22.21 -19.41
C MET A 144 -8.38 22.36 -18.23
N GLU A 145 -8.57 23.39 -17.38
CA GLU A 145 -7.74 23.60 -16.19
C GLU A 145 -7.84 22.42 -15.21
N MET A 146 -9.04 21.85 -15.02
CA MET A 146 -9.22 20.63 -14.21
C MET A 146 -8.54 19.41 -14.83
N ALA A 147 -8.71 19.16 -16.13
CA ALA A 147 -8.08 18.02 -16.80
C ALA A 147 -6.54 18.10 -16.72
N GLN A 148 -5.98 19.31 -16.86
CA GLN A 148 -4.55 19.55 -16.69
C GLN A 148 -4.09 19.23 -15.27
N TYR A 149 -4.79 19.75 -14.26
CA TYR A 149 -4.50 19.48 -12.86
C TYR A 149 -4.56 17.99 -12.53
N GLU A 150 -5.58 17.27 -13.02
CA GLU A 150 -5.71 15.82 -12.81
C GLU A 150 -4.53 15.04 -13.40
N LEU A 151 -4.11 15.38 -14.63
CA LEU A 151 -2.97 14.75 -15.29
C LEU A 151 -1.65 15.03 -14.54
N ASP A 152 -1.43 16.28 -14.12
CA ASP A 152 -0.23 16.66 -13.38
C ASP A 152 -0.18 15.96 -12.02
N ARG A 153 -1.30 15.90 -11.30
CA ARG A 153 -1.40 15.15 -10.04
C ARG A 153 -1.16 13.64 -10.24
N LEU A 154 -1.69 13.05 -11.31
CA LEU A 154 -1.44 11.63 -11.63
C LEU A 154 0.02 11.34 -11.94
N ARG A 155 0.76 12.30 -12.52
CA ARG A 155 2.18 12.17 -12.84
C ARG A 155 3.10 12.46 -11.66
N ALA A 156 2.74 13.43 -10.82
CA ALA A 156 3.63 13.95 -9.78
C ALA A 156 3.43 13.29 -8.41
N SER A 157 2.19 12.98 -8.01
CA SER A 157 1.89 12.65 -6.61
C SER A 157 1.01 11.43 -6.40
N SER A 158 0.19 11.04 -7.38
CA SER A 158 -0.68 9.87 -7.22
C SER A 158 0.14 8.58 -7.16
N THR A 159 -0.18 7.68 -6.23
CA THR A 159 0.48 6.36 -6.15
C THR A 159 0.36 5.58 -7.45
N ARG A 160 1.44 4.87 -7.82
CA ARG A 160 1.46 3.91 -8.93
C ARG A 160 1.28 2.47 -8.45
N LEU A 161 1.12 2.27 -7.14
CA LEU A 161 1.03 0.97 -6.50
C LEU A 161 -0.43 0.55 -6.38
N TYR A 162 -0.78 -0.57 -7.01
CA TYR A 162 -2.14 -1.09 -7.01
C TYR A 162 -2.21 -2.49 -6.41
N VAL A 163 -3.25 -2.76 -5.63
CA VAL A 163 -3.66 -4.12 -5.30
C VAL A 163 -4.48 -4.66 -6.47
N VAL A 164 -3.97 -5.67 -7.16
CA VAL A 164 -4.55 -6.23 -8.39
C VAL A 164 -5.17 -7.60 -8.23
N ASP A 165 -4.82 -8.32 -7.15
CA ASP A 165 -5.41 -9.61 -6.80
C ASP A 165 -5.22 -9.90 -5.30
N ALA A 166 -5.93 -10.90 -4.81
CA ALA A 166 -5.78 -11.44 -3.47
C ALA A 166 -6.05 -12.95 -3.44
N GLY A 167 -5.44 -13.63 -2.47
CA GLY A 167 -5.58 -15.06 -2.29
C GLY A 167 -5.13 -15.52 -0.90
N LEU A 168 -5.27 -16.81 -0.64
CA LEU A 168 -4.83 -17.46 0.60
C LEU A 168 -3.56 -18.30 0.40
N ASP A 169 -3.20 -18.59 -0.85
CA ASP A 169 -2.03 -19.37 -1.23
C ASP A 169 -1.03 -18.49 -1.99
N GLY A 170 0.16 -18.34 -1.40
CA GLY A 170 1.22 -17.50 -1.95
C GLY A 170 1.88 -18.10 -3.19
N ASP A 171 1.98 -19.43 -3.27
CA ASP A 171 2.63 -20.10 -4.39
C ASP A 171 1.76 -19.96 -5.64
N THR A 172 0.46 -20.22 -5.52
CA THR A 172 -0.52 -19.98 -6.60
C THR A 172 -0.50 -18.51 -7.09
N LEU A 173 -0.40 -17.54 -6.17
CA LEU A 173 -0.29 -16.12 -6.56
C LEU A 173 1.04 -15.84 -7.28
N ARG A 174 2.15 -16.39 -6.78
CA ARG A 174 3.47 -16.19 -7.39
C ARG A 174 3.57 -16.84 -8.77
N GLU A 175 2.95 -17.99 -8.99
CA GLU A 175 2.84 -18.62 -10.32
C GLU A 175 2.07 -17.74 -11.31
N ARG A 176 0.97 -17.11 -10.85
CA ARG A 176 0.18 -16.17 -11.67
C ARG A 176 0.92 -14.85 -11.95
N TYR A 177 1.73 -14.39 -10.99
CA TYR A 177 2.47 -13.13 -11.05
C TYR A 177 3.98 -13.36 -10.91
N PRO A 178 4.64 -13.92 -11.95
CA PRO A 178 6.02 -14.37 -11.86
C PRO A 178 7.06 -13.24 -11.89
N ASP A 179 6.72 -12.05 -12.43
CA ASP A 179 7.63 -10.91 -12.47
C ASP A 179 7.80 -10.28 -11.07
N ARG A 180 8.87 -10.67 -10.39
CA ARG A 180 9.26 -10.25 -9.03
C ARG A 180 9.74 -8.80 -8.92
N THR A 181 9.89 -8.10 -10.04
CA THR A 181 10.29 -6.67 -10.08
C THR A 181 9.11 -5.73 -10.26
N ARG A 182 7.97 -6.28 -10.71
CA ARG A 182 6.71 -5.55 -10.89
C ARG A 182 5.66 -5.96 -9.86
N TYR A 183 5.63 -7.23 -9.49
CA TYR A 183 4.63 -7.80 -8.59
C TYR A 183 5.22 -8.30 -7.28
N SER A 184 4.60 -7.89 -6.18
CA SER A 184 4.92 -8.33 -4.82
C SER A 184 3.72 -8.99 -4.17
N VAL A 185 3.91 -10.20 -3.64
CA VAL A 185 2.92 -10.87 -2.80
C VAL A 185 3.18 -10.45 -1.36
N VAL A 186 2.17 -9.92 -0.69
CA VAL A 186 2.31 -9.31 0.64
C VAL A 186 1.22 -9.82 1.56
N ARG A 187 1.56 -10.07 2.83
CA ARG A 187 0.56 -10.32 3.86
C ARG A 187 -0.30 -9.09 4.07
N ALA A 188 -1.60 -9.30 4.23
CA ALA A 188 -2.53 -8.23 4.51
C ALA A 188 -3.63 -8.71 5.45
N ASN A 189 -4.13 -7.76 6.22
CA ASN A 189 -5.38 -7.89 6.95
C ASN A 189 -6.51 -7.37 6.06
N LEU A 190 -7.36 -8.28 5.62
CA LEU A 190 -8.42 -8.01 4.66
C LEU A 190 -9.72 -7.69 5.37
N ARG A 191 -10.43 -6.69 4.86
CA ARG A 191 -11.81 -6.36 5.26
C ARG A 191 -12.64 -6.14 4.01
N MET A 192 -13.91 -6.52 4.04
CA MET A 192 -14.84 -6.20 2.96
C MET A 192 -15.80 -5.07 3.35
N GLY A 193 -16.17 -4.27 2.37
CA GLY A 193 -17.26 -3.32 2.48
C GLY A 193 -18.12 -3.32 1.23
N VAL A 194 -19.16 -2.52 1.27
CA VAL A 194 -20.04 -2.26 0.13
C VAL A 194 -20.01 -0.77 -0.17
N GLN A 195 -19.88 -0.41 -1.44
CA GLN A 195 -19.99 0.95 -1.91
C GLN A 195 -21.45 1.39 -1.74
N TRP A 196 -21.65 2.55 -1.11
CA TRP A 196 -22.98 3.12 -1.02
C TRP A 196 -23.40 3.68 -2.39
N LYS A 197 -24.52 3.18 -2.93
CA LYS A 197 -25.18 3.74 -4.12
C LYS A 197 -26.67 3.98 -3.82
N PRO A 198 -27.25 5.13 -4.21
CA PRO A 198 -28.64 5.47 -3.90
C PRO A 198 -29.70 4.66 -4.69
N ALA A 199 -29.32 3.93 -5.73
CA ALA A 199 -30.22 3.07 -6.52
C ALA A 199 -29.74 1.60 -6.47
N ALA A 200 -30.69 0.67 -6.52
CA ALA A 200 -30.52 -0.78 -6.28
C ALA A 200 -29.15 -1.32 -6.68
N SER A 201 -28.43 -1.84 -5.67
CA SER A 201 -27.07 -2.35 -5.79
C SER A 201 -26.96 -3.39 -6.90
N ALA A 202 -26.02 -3.18 -7.81
CA ALA A 202 -25.62 -4.23 -8.75
C ALA A 202 -24.65 -5.20 -8.05
N GLU A 203 -24.42 -6.37 -8.65
CA GLU A 203 -23.53 -7.44 -8.14
C GLU A 203 -22.06 -7.00 -7.92
N ASP A 204 -21.68 -5.77 -8.30
CA ASP A 204 -20.30 -5.27 -8.35
C ASP A 204 -19.97 -4.13 -7.35
N ASP A 205 -20.80 -3.92 -6.32
CA ASP A 205 -20.59 -2.83 -5.35
C ASP A 205 -19.64 -3.19 -4.19
N TYR A 206 -18.88 -4.26 -4.30
CA TYR A 206 -17.98 -4.71 -3.24
C TYR A 206 -16.64 -3.96 -3.24
N LEU A 207 -16.18 -3.63 -2.03
CA LEU A 207 -14.87 -3.03 -1.78
C LEU A 207 -14.03 -3.99 -0.95
N LEU A 208 -12.76 -4.11 -1.29
CA LEU A 208 -11.76 -4.76 -0.46
C LEU A 208 -10.86 -3.68 0.17
N TYR A 209 -10.64 -3.78 1.46
CA TYR A 209 -9.63 -3.01 2.19
C TYR A 209 -8.52 -3.98 2.60
N ALA A 210 -7.26 -3.60 2.36
CA ALA A 210 -6.09 -4.42 2.68
C ALA A 210 -5.14 -3.65 3.60
N ASP A 211 -5.17 -3.94 4.89
CA ASP A 211 -4.25 -3.30 5.82
C ASP A 211 -2.89 -4.02 5.71
N LEU A 212 -1.93 -3.36 5.05
CA LEU A 212 -0.58 -3.84 4.82
C LEU A 212 0.29 -3.64 6.06
N PRO A 213 1.36 -4.44 6.24
CA PRO A 213 2.27 -4.26 7.36
C PRO A 213 3.01 -2.92 7.27
N ASN A 214 3.10 -2.25 8.40
CA ASN A 214 3.90 -1.05 8.57
C ASN A 214 5.40 -1.34 8.37
N LEU A 215 6.10 -0.39 7.77
CA LEU A 215 7.51 -0.50 7.43
C LEU A 215 8.36 0.27 8.44
N SER A 216 9.09 -0.45 9.29
CA SER A 216 10.06 0.18 10.19
C SER A 216 11.25 0.73 9.40
N VAL A 217 11.65 1.98 9.68
CA VAL A 217 12.81 2.62 9.07
C VAL A 217 14.07 2.34 9.89
N PRO A 218 15.04 1.57 9.36
CA PRO A 218 16.33 1.35 10.01
C PRO A 218 17.07 2.66 10.28
N GLY A 219 17.86 2.70 11.36
CA GLY A 219 18.56 3.90 11.82
C GLY A 219 19.37 4.61 10.72
N GLN A 220 20.05 3.83 9.87
CA GLN A 220 20.85 4.32 8.75
C GLN A 220 20.06 5.12 7.69
N TRP A 221 18.74 4.95 7.63
CA TRP A 221 17.87 5.60 6.63
C TRP A 221 16.99 6.72 7.23
N ARG A 222 17.05 6.96 8.54
CA ARG A 222 16.17 7.95 9.20
C ARG A 222 16.32 9.38 8.66
N THR A 223 17.52 9.75 8.24
CA THR A 223 17.81 11.08 7.68
C THR A 223 17.20 11.29 6.30
N VAL A 224 16.85 10.21 5.58
CA VAL A 224 16.16 10.28 4.29
C VAL A 224 14.76 10.86 4.47
N PHE A 225 14.04 10.43 5.52
CA PHE A 225 12.65 10.80 5.79
C PHE A 225 12.49 11.86 6.89
N SER A 226 13.58 12.49 7.34
CA SER A 226 13.55 13.41 8.50
C SER A 226 12.65 14.63 8.31
N ALA A 227 12.34 14.99 7.06
CA ALA A 227 11.49 16.12 6.72
C ALA A 227 10.00 15.73 6.57
N TRP A 228 9.68 14.43 6.53
CA TRP A 228 8.31 13.97 6.32
C TRP A 228 7.50 14.08 7.61
N GLN A 229 6.25 14.55 7.49
CA GLN A 229 5.31 14.65 8.60
C GLN A 229 4.16 13.65 8.44
N PRO A 230 3.59 13.14 9.54
CA PRO A 230 2.41 12.26 9.49
C PRO A 230 1.18 12.87 8.81
N TYR A 231 1.12 14.20 8.73
CA TYR A 231 0.01 14.95 8.17
C TYR A 231 0.22 15.38 6.72
N ASP A 232 1.36 15.04 6.10
CA ASP A 232 1.62 15.36 4.69
C ASP A 232 0.58 14.62 3.83
N ARG A 233 -0.40 15.38 3.32
CA ARG A 233 -1.60 14.80 2.69
C ARG A 233 -1.33 14.28 1.29
N SER A 234 -0.26 14.76 0.67
CA SER A 234 0.12 14.44 -0.69
C SER A 234 1.62 14.18 -0.80
N ALA A 235 2.00 13.39 -1.81
CA ALA A 235 3.39 13.19 -2.19
C ALA A 235 4.09 14.47 -2.73
N GLU A 236 3.33 15.54 -2.98
CA GLU A 236 3.86 16.87 -3.33
C GLU A 236 4.46 17.59 -2.12
N GLU A 237 3.90 17.37 -0.92
CA GLU A 237 4.39 17.97 0.33
C GLU A 237 5.67 17.30 0.86
N ARG A 238 5.99 16.11 0.32
CA ARG A 238 7.09 15.25 0.79
C ARG A 238 8.36 15.48 -0.03
N SER A 239 9.51 15.44 0.66
CA SER A 239 10.80 15.38 -0.04
C SER A 239 10.90 14.13 -0.91
N LYS A 240 11.44 14.28 -2.12
CA LYS A 240 11.54 13.20 -3.11
C LYS A 240 12.55 12.15 -2.67
N VAL A 241 12.19 10.88 -2.81
CA VAL A 241 13.01 9.75 -2.37
C VAL A 241 12.98 8.63 -3.39
N SER A 242 14.00 7.77 -3.34
CA SER A 242 14.02 6.47 -3.99
C SER A 242 14.30 5.43 -2.92
N VAL A 243 13.38 4.49 -2.75
CA VAL A 243 13.43 3.46 -1.72
C VAL A 243 13.33 2.10 -2.40
N GLU A 244 14.30 1.23 -2.11
CA GLU A 244 14.23 -0.17 -2.53
C GLU A 244 13.68 -1.00 -1.38
N LEU A 245 12.58 -1.70 -1.68
CA LEU A 245 11.82 -2.50 -0.73
C LEU A 245 11.88 -3.96 -1.14
N ALA A 246 12.38 -4.80 -0.24
CA ALA A 246 12.40 -6.24 -0.41
C ALA A 246 11.26 -6.90 0.35
N PHE A 247 10.64 -7.92 -0.25
CA PHE A 247 9.65 -8.79 0.38
C PHE A 247 10.26 -10.17 0.57
N GLY A 248 10.22 -10.69 1.78
CA GLY A 248 11.00 -11.88 2.15
C GLY A 248 10.21 -13.16 2.15
N LYS A 249 10.81 -14.20 2.75
CA LYS A 249 10.16 -15.52 2.90
C LYS A 249 8.88 -15.51 3.73
N ARG A 250 8.71 -14.51 4.60
CA ARG A 250 7.45 -14.31 5.34
C ARG A 250 6.49 -13.37 4.63
N LEU A 251 6.85 -12.86 3.45
CA LEU A 251 6.12 -11.85 2.68
C LEU A 251 5.94 -10.54 3.47
N GLU A 252 6.90 -10.27 4.35
CA GLU A 252 7.00 -9.05 5.14
C GLU A 252 8.07 -8.14 4.52
N PRO A 253 7.79 -6.84 4.34
CA PRO A 253 8.70 -5.90 3.68
C PRO A 253 9.84 -5.41 4.59
N TRP A 254 11.00 -5.09 4.00
CA TRP A 254 12.03 -4.26 4.64
C TRP A 254 12.80 -3.40 3.63
N ILE A 255 13.30 -2.26 4.09
CA ILE A 255 14.11 -1.34 3.29
C ILE A 255 15.50 -1.94 3.09
N THR A 256 15.92 -2.13 1.84
CA THR A 256 17.29 -2.48 1.47
C THR A 256 18.14 -1.25 1.15
N SER A 257 17.51 -0.22 0.57
CA SER A 257 18.16 1.05 0.24
C SER A 257 17.17 2.20 0.32
N ALA A 258 17.62 3.38 0.75
CA ALA A 258 16.84 4.61 0.70
C ALA A 258 17.75 5.81 0.46
N GLN A 259 17.34 6.71 -0.43
CA GLN A 259 18.06 7.95 -0.72
C GLN A 259 17.11 9.09 -1.06
N LYS A 260 17.53 10.32 -0.77
CA LYS A 260 16.85 11.51 -1.30
C LYS A 260 17.15 11.64 -2.79
N VAL A 261 16.17 12.10 -3.54
CA VAL A 261 16.32 12.44 -4.95
C VAL A 261 16.33 13.96 -5.03
N GLU A 262 17.48 14.54 -5.34
CA GLU A 262 17.55 15.98 -5.64
C GLU A 262 16.83 16.23 -6.97
N LEU A 263 15.89 17.17 -6.97
CA LEU A 263 15.32 17.65 -8.22
C LEU A 263 16.41 18.51 -8.90
N PRO A 264 16.70 18.28 -10.20
CA PRO A 264 17.66 19.10 -10.95
C PRO A 264 17.25 20.57 -11.02
#